data_AF-A0A955ZL39-F1
#
_entry.id   AF-A0A955ZL39-F1
#
_cell.length_a   1.000
_cell.length_b   1.000
_cell.length_c   1.000
_cell.angle_alpha   90.00
_cell.angle_beta   90.00
_cell.angle_gamma   90.00
#
_symmetry.space_group_name_H-M   'P 1'
#
loop_
_entity.id
_entity.type
_entity.pdbx_description
1 polymer ?
#
loop_
_entity_poly.entity_id
_entity_poly.type
_entity_poly.pdbx_seq_one_letter_code
_entity_poly.pdbx_strand_id
1 'polypeptide(L)'
;MLRYLAMAAAGLALGCTVDDVDYAGKGCSVEAPCPDGLACIAGKCRKSTTTQSCTPSFTVTDFKRVWETPHTVRWSWSPQGQADDFVQYKLVVAESDAALESARQKARAGENDGLGGNVWTQDDNPELGKYELQLSGSTDVIAATTTDGLSAGKEYRARLLVYDAAGCVFETDPAVALTGQEPTFSYALFDDQGHPNGTARPPMASVQTDPTKAFEGDSYIEWPGWPDDGSVVNGNWENIGMYAIATDPQQDYPLFDFSAAYLELAVAIDGAPLAAWGEARLIVGPSPGNCDPITVSSIYPYVFRPGAGYVVVELPLSQFGLSTGKLDADMLKNQSICEFSIGRNWAIGESVRIDGVRLRW
;
A
#
# COMPACT_ATOMS: atom_id res chain seq x y z
N MET A 1 -5.36 -13.27 81.86
CA MET A 1 -6.30 -14.23 81.25
C MET A 1 -6.52 -13.83 79.81
N LEU A 2 -5.95 -14.53 78.85
CA LEU A 2 -6.49 -14.79 77.51
C LEU A 2 -5.49 -15.72 76.80
N ARG A 3 -5.90 -16.97 76.54
CA ARG A 3 -5.12 -17.97 75.81
C ARG A 3 -5.65 -17.97 74.37
N TYR A 4 -4.81 -17.73 73.37
CA TYR A 4 -5.15 -17.96 71.96
C TYR A 4 -4.74 -19.39 71.58
N LEU A 5 -5.72 -20.19 71.18
CA LEU A 5 -5.51 -21.44 70.45
C LEU A 5 -5.21 -21.09 68.99
N ALA A 6 -4.08 -21.58 68.46
CA ALA A 6 -3.85 -21.65 67.03
C ALA A 6 -4.33 -23.02 66.51
N MET A 7 -5.40 -23.03 65.71
CA MET A 7 -5.78 -24.20 64.91
C MET A 7 -5.00 -24.17 63.60
N ALA A 8 -4.17 -25.19 63.36
CA ALA A 8 -3.57 -25.46 62.07
C ALA A 8 -4.57 -26.25 61.22
N ALA A 9 -5.11 -25.63 60.16
CA ALA A 9 -5.91 -26.30 59.15
C ALA A 9 -4.99 -26.77 58.03
N ALA A 10 -4.74 -28.09 57.97
CA ALA A 10 -4.06 -28.73 56.85
C ALA A 10 -5.08 -28.94 55.71
N GLY A 11 -5.08 -28.05 54.73
CA GLY A 11 -5.83 -28.21 53.50
C GLY A 11 -5.11 -29.16 52.53
N LEU A 12 -5.68 -30.35 52.33
CA LEU A 12 -5.29 -31.26 51.26
C LEU A 12 -5.78 -30.69 49.91
N ALA A 13 -4.86 -30.16 49.11
CA ALA A 13 -5.13 -29.78 47.73
C ALA A 13 -5.18 -31.05 46.86
N LEU A 14 -6.39 -31.51 46.54
CA LEU A 14 -6.62 -32.48 45.47
C LEU A 14 -6.49 -31.73 44.14
N GLY A 15 -5.33 -31.83 43.49
CA GLY A 15 -5.13 -31.33 42.14
C GLY A 15 -5.90 -32.19 41.14
N CYS A 16 -7.04 -31.71 40.66
CA CYS A 16 -7.66 -32.24 39.45
C CYS A 16 -6.81 -31.81 38.25
N THR A 17 -6.00 -32.72 37.71
CA THR A 17 -5.46 -32.54 36.36
C THR A 17 -6.62 -32.79 35.40
N VAL A 18 -7.16 -31.70 34.83
CA VAL A 18 -8.06 -31.81 33.68
C VAL A 18 -7.17 -32.25 32.52
N ASP A 19 -7.51 -33.36 31.88
CA ASP A 19 -6.79 -33.80 30.68
C ASP A 19 -6.79 -32.67 29.64
N ASP A 20 -5.65 -32.42 29.02
CA ASP A 20 -5.52 -31.40 27.97
C ASP A 20 -6.56 -31.68 26.88
N VAL A 21 -7.41 -30.69 26.62
CA VAL A 21 -8.42 -30.78 25.57
C VAL A 21 -7.69 -30.84 24.22
N ASP A 22 -7.92 -31.92 23.46
CA ASP A 22 -7.37 -32.04 22.11
C ASP A 22 -8.13 -31.11 21.15
N TYR A 23 -7.49 -29.99 20.82
CA TYR A 23 -8.00 -29.02 19.85
C TYR A 23 -7.62 -29.36 18.41
N ALA A 24 -6.84 -30.42 18.14
CA ALA A 24 -6.50 -30.79 16.77
C ALA A 24 -7.76 -31.13 15.95
N GLY A 25 -7.87 -30.52 14.77
CA GLY A 25 -8.99 -30.70 13.85
C GLY A 25 -10.28 -29.96 14.21
N LYS A 26 -10.31 -29.22 15.34
CA LYS A 26 -11.44 -28.36 15.72
C LYS A 26 -11.53 -27.15 14.80
N GLY A 27 -12.76 -26.68 14.56
CA GLY A 27 -13.01 -25.49 13.74
C GLY A 27 -12.36 -24.25 14.35
N CYS A 28 -11.83 -23.38 13.51
CA CYS A 28 -11.26 -22.11 13.94
C CYS A 28 -11.62 -20.99 12.96
N SER A 29 -11.69 -19.77 13.49
CA SER A 29 -11.98 -18.54 12.77
C SER A 29 -11.22 -17.39 13.42
N VAL A 30 -11.33 -16.19 12.85
CA VAL A 30 -10.77 -14.96 13.46
C VAL A 30 -11.38 -14.71 14.85
N GLU A 31 -12.65 -15.07 15.04
CA GLU A 31 -13.40 -14.89 16.28
C GLU A 31 -13.15 -16.02 17.30
N ALA A 32 -12.65 -17.17 16.83
CA ALA A 32 -12.32 -18.34 17.63
C ALA A 32 -10.95 -18.91 17.19
N PRO A 33 -9.84 -18.25 17.58
CA PRO A 33 -8.51 -18.69 17.20
C PRO A 33 -8.12 -20.00 17.88
N CYS A 34 -7.11 -20.65 17.33
CA CYS A 34 -6.56 -21.84 17.95
C CYS A 34 -5.78 -21.52 19.23
N PRO A 35 -5.79 -22.40 20.24
CA PRO A 35 -4.95 -22.25 21.42
C PRO A 35 -3.45 -22.27 21.08
N ASP A 36 -2.63 -21.74 21.99
CA ASP A 36 -1.18 -21.69 21.86
C ASP A 36 -0.56 -23.03 21.45
N GLY A 37 0.34 -23.00 20.47
CA GLY A 37 0.98 -24.19 19.89
C GLY A 37 0.22 -24.83 18.72
N LEU A 38 -0.97 -24.33 18.39
CA LEU A 38 -1.76 -24.73 17.23
C LEU A 38 -1.98 -23.52 16.29
N ALA A 39 -2.00 -23.76 14.98
CA ALA A 39 -2.34 -22.75 13.98
C ALA A 39 -3.70 -23.07 13.32
N CYS A 40 -4.45 -22.03 12.96
CA CYS A 40 -5.68 -22.18 12.20
C CYS A 40 -5.36 -22.36 10.71
N ILE A 41 -5.48 -23.59 10.19
CA ILE A 41 -5.16 -23.94 8.80
C ILE A 41 -6.40 -24.53 8.14
N ALA A 42 -6.89 -23.87 7.08
CA ALA A 42 -8.12 -24.23 6.37
C ALA A 42 -9.33 -24.38 7.33
N GLY A 43 -9.48 -23.41 8.25
CA GLY A 43 -10.56 -23.40 9.24
C GLY A 43 -10.47 -24.50 10.30
N LYS A 44 -9.30 -25.16 10.46
CA LYS A 44 -9.07 -26.15 11.52
C LYS A 44 -7.77 -25.95 12.28
N CYS A 45 -7.79 -26.17 13.59
CA CYS A 45 -6.59 -26.13 14.41
C CYS A 45 -5.66 -27.32 14.14
N ARG A 46 -4.39 -27.05 13.86
CA ARG A 46 -3.37 -28.08 13.63
C ARG A 46 -2.12 -27.77 14.43
N LYS A 47 -1.42 -28.81 14.91
CA LYS A 47 -0.10 -28.64 15.55
C LYS A 47 0.85 -27.98 14.58
N SER A 48 1.42 -26.86 14.99
CA SER A 48 2.51 -26.22 14.26
C SER A 48 3.74 -27.11 14.41
N THR A 49 3.87 -28.12 13.55
CA THR A 49 5.09 -28.93 13.48
C THR A 49 6.14 -28.15 12.73
N THR A 50 6.89 -27.34 13.45
CA THR A 50 8.00 -26.48 12.99
C THR A 50 9.18 -27.21 12.34
N THR A 51 9.06 -28.51 12.03
CA THR A 51 10.12 -29.30 11.36
C THR A 51 9.62 -30.27 10.30
N GLN A 52 8.35 -30.20 9.89
CA GLN A 52 7.95 -30.96 8.70
C GLN A 52 8.52 -30.25 7.47
N SER A 53 9.36 -30.97 6.71
CA SER A 53 9.75 -30.61 5.35
C SER A 53 8.48 -30.34 4.54
N CYS A 54 8.04 -29.09 4.54
CA CYS A 54 6.88 -28.61 3.82
C CYS A 54 7.41 -28.13 2.47
N THR A 55 6.95 -28.75 1.38
CA THR A 55 7.24 -28.25 0.03
C THR A 55 6.15 -27.26 -0.31
N PRO A 56 6.46 -25.96 -0.49
CA PRO A 56 5.44 -24.96 -0.79
C PRO A 56 4.72 -25.30 -2.10
N SER A 57 3.38 -25.30 -2.08
CA SER A 57 2.58 -25.42 -3.31
C SER A 57 2.43 -24.10 -4.05
N PHE A 58 2.70 -22.99 -3.35
CA PHE A 58 2.77 -21.65 -3.90
C PHE A 58 4.13 -21.01 -3.62
N THR A 59 4.75 -20.45 -4.66
CA THR A 59 6.05 -19.77 -4.58
C THR A 59 6.04 -18.50 -5.44
N VAL A 60 7.15 -17.76 -5.44
CA VAL A 60 7.35 -16.65 -6.38
C VAL A 60 8.76 -16.70 -6.95
N THR A 61 8.94 -16.10 -8.12
CA THR A 61 10.27 -15.84 -8.73
C THR A 61 10.46 -14.34 -8.95
N ASP A 62 11.66 -13.94 -9.38
CA ASP A 62 11.98 -12.59 -9.84
C ASP A 62 11.66 -11.45 -8.85
N PHE A 63 11.73 -11.74 -7.54
CA PHE A 63 11.52 -10.73 -6.52
C PHE A 63 12.60 -9.65 -6.60
N LYS A 64 12.19 -8.41 -6.88
CA LYS A 64 13.09 -7.29 -7.12
C LYS A 64 12.42 -5.95 -6.86
N ARG A 65 13.24 -4.93 -6.70
CA ARG A 65 12.84 -3.53 -6.77
C ARG A 65 12.57 -3.11 -8.22
N VAL A 66 11.42 -2.50 -8.47
CA VAL A 66 11.04 -1.93 -9.79
C VAL A 66 11.53 -0.49 -9.90
N TRP A 67 11.22 0.33 -8.90
CA TRP A 67 11.59 1.73 -8.82
C TRP A 67 11.58 2.20 -7.35
N GLU A 68 12.14 3.37 -7.14
CA GLU A 68 12.28 4.04 -5.86
C GLU A 68 12.14 5.56 -6.01
N THR A 69 11.77 6.20 -4.91
CA THR A 69 11.82 7.66 -4.67
C THR A 69 12.59 7.88 -3.36
N PRO A 70 12.64 9.10 -2.79
CA PRO A 70 13.30 9.32 -1.50
C PRO A 70 12.66 8.55 -0.34
N HIS A 71 11.33 8.37 -0.34
CA HIS A 71 10.64 7.73 0.80
C HIS A 71 9.84 6.49 0.43
N THR A 72 9.85 6.10 -0.85
CA THR A 72 9.03 5.00 -1.36
C THR A 72 9.85 4.01 -2.18
N VAL A 73 9.53 2.72 -2.09
CA VAL A 73 10.05 1.68 -2.96
C VAL A 73 8.92 0.80 -3.47
N ARG A 74 8.89 0.53 -4.78
CA ARG A 74 7.99 -0.47 -5.37
C ARG A 74 8.73 -1.77 -5.64
N TRP A 75 8.17 -2.86 -5.12
CA TRP A 75 8.67 -4.21 -5.25
C TRP A 75 7.77 -5.01 -6.19
N SER A 76 8.36 -5.93 -6.96
CA SER A 76 7.62 -6.85 -7.82
C SER A 76 8.13 -8.27 -7.72
N TRP A 77 7.29 -9.23 -8.04
CA TRP A 77 7.60 -10.66 -8.14
C TRP A 77 6.73 -11.33 -9.22
N SER A 78 7.04 -12.58 -9.55
CA SER A 78 6.30 -13.42 -10.48
C SER A 78 5.68 -14.60 -9.70
N PRO A 79 4.36 -14.60 -9.42
CA PRO A 79 3.69 -15.69 -8.71
C PRO A 79 3.77 -17.03 -9.44
N GLN A 80 3.97 -18.12 -8.69
CA GLN A 80 4.04 -19.50 -9.20
C GLN A 80 3.15 -20.40 -8.34
N GLY A 81 2.02 -20.84 -8.88
CA GLY A 81 1.04 -21.66 -8.16
C GLY A 81 -0.38 -21.44 -8.67
N GLN A 82 -1.37 -22.01 -7.99
CA GLN A 82 -2.78 -21.75 -8.24
C GLN A 82 -3.38 -20.85 -7.16
N ALA A 83 -4.49 -20.18 -7.45
CA ALA A 83 -5.19 -19.32 -6.50
C ALA A 83 -5.56 -20.04 -5.20
N ASP A 84 -6.03 -21.29 -5.31
CA ASP A 84 -6.46 -22.11 -4.16
C ASP A 84 -5.29 -22.51 -3.23
N ASP A 85 -4.04 -22.41 -3.71
CA ASP A 85 -2.85 -22.67 -2.92
C ASP A 85 -2.37 -21.41 -2.17
N PHE A 86 -2.83 -20.22 -2.54
CA PHE A 86 -2.38 -18.97 -1.95
C PHE A 86 -3.13 -18.63 -0.65
N VAL A 87 -2.42 -18.13 0.36
CA VAL A 87 -3.03 -17.55 1.57
C VAL A 87 -2.72 -16.06 1.68
N GLN A 88 -1.44 -15.69 1.74
CA GLN A 88 -1.02 -14.30 1.86
C GLN A 88 0.46 -14.12 1.50
N TYR A 89 0.82 -12.89 1.20
CA TYR A 89 2.18 -12.37 1.20
C TYR A 89 2.45 -11.63 2.51
N LYS A 90 3.71 -11.67 2.96
CA LYS A 90 4.28 -10.68 3.88
C LYS A 90 5.58 -10.15 3.30
N LEU A 91 5.79 -8.85 3.36
CA LEU A 91 7.01 -8.22 2.88
C LEU A 91 7.81 -7.68 4.07
N VAL A 92 9.02 -8.19 4.27
CA VAL A 92 9.91 -7.70 5.32
C VAL A 92 10.91 -6.73 4.70
N VAL A 93 11.03 -5.53 5.26
CA VAL A 93 11.98 -4.49 4.81
C VAL A 93 12.82 -4.00 5.99
N ALA A 94 14.14 -3.88 5.81
CA ALA A 94 15.07 -3.40 6.84
C ALA A 94 16.34 -2.76 6.27
N GLU A 95 17.02 -1.92 7.05
CA GLU A 95 18.27 -1.23 6.63
C GLU A 95 19.54 -2.12 6.66
N SER A 96 19.45 -3.37 7.11
CA SER A 96 20.60 -4.29 7.17
C SER A 96 20.20 -5.76 7.15
N ASP A 97 21.13 -6.66 6.81
CA ASP A 97 20.89 -8.12 6.82
C ASP A 97 20.49 -8.64 8.20
N ALA A 98 21.13 -8.15 9.26
CA ALA A 98 20.82 -8.56 10.63
C ALA A 98 19.40 -8.15 11.03
N ALA A 99 18.98 -6.93 10.68
CA ALA A 99 17.63 -6.44 10.94
C ALA A 99 16.59 -7.17 10.06
N LEU A 100 16.93 -7.47 8.80
CA LEU A 100 16.09 -8.24 7.89
C LEU A 100 15.83 -9.64 8.44
N GLU A 101 16.87 -10.34 8.91
CA GLU A 101 16.73 -11.68 9.48
C GLU A 101 15.95 -11.68 10.79
N SER A 102 16.13 -10.66 11.64
CA SER A 102 15.32 -10.51 12.85
C SER A 102 13.84 -10.30 12.54
N ALA A 103 13.52 -9.38 11.61
CA ALA A 103 12.15 -9.10 11.21
C ALA A 103 11.51 -10.29 10.47
N ARG A 104 12.29 -11.06 9.69
CA ARG A 104 11.85 -12.33 9.07
C ARG A 104 11.41 -13.35 10.11
N GLN A 105 12.21 -13.55 11.17
CA GLN A 105 11.87 -14.50 12.23
C GLN A 105 10.57 -14.12 12.95
N LYS A 106 10.36 -12.81 13.19
CA LYS A 106 9.11 -12.29 13.75
C LYS A 106 7.91 -12.50 12.84
N ALA A 107 8.05 -12.18 11.55
CA ALA A 107 7.00 -12.38 10.57
C ALA A 107 6.51 -13.85 10.56
N ARG A 108 7.45 -14.81 10.68
CA ARG A 108 7.15 -16.25 10.83
C ARG A 108 6.46 -16.61 12.14
N ALA A 109 6.80 -15.93 13.24
CA ALA A 109 6.14 -16.10 14.53
C ALA A 109 4.73 -15.48 14.59
N GLY A 110 4.33 -14.76 13.55
CA GLY A 110 3.06 -14.01 13.52
C GLY A 110 3.14 -12.66 14.22
N GLU A 111 4.34 -12.19 14.57
CA GLU A 111 4.58 -10.87 15.11
C GLU A 111 4.76 -9.85 13.98
N ASN A 112 4.05 -8.72 14.07
CA ASN A 112 4.09 -7.66 13.06
C ASN A 112 4.82 -6.38 13.54
N ASP A 113 5.15 -6.24 14.84
CA ASP A 113 5.69 -5.00 15.41
C ASP A 113 7.13 -5.09 15.98
N GLY A 114 7.92 -4.02 15.76
CA GLY A 114 9.08 -3.62 16.57
C GLY A 114 10.49 -3.98 16.05
N LEU A 115 11.45 -3.09 16.37
CA LEU A 115 12.92 -3.23 16.25
C LEU A 115 13.55 -3.13 14.84
N GLY A 116 13.30 -2.03 14.12
CA GLY A 116 14.19 -1.57 13.03
C GLY A 116 14.02 -2.27 11.67
N GLY A 117 13.04 -3.15 11.54
CA GLY A 117 12.53 -3.66 10.26
C GLY A 117 11.00 -3.64 10.29
N ASN A 118 10.39 -3.30 9.17
CA ASN A 118 8.93 -3.23 9.02
C ASN A 118 8.44 -4.51 8.33
N VAL A 119 7.46 -5.18 8.94
CA VAL A 119 6.73 -6.30 8.35
C VAL A 119 5.45 -5.75 7.75
N TRP A 120 5.43 -5.63 6.42
CA TRP A 120 4.26 -5.20 5.68
C TRP A 120 3.33 -6.37 5.43
N THR A 121 2.08 -6.21 5.81
CA THR A 121 1.01 -7.21 5.76
C THR A 121 -0.18 -6.70 4.96
N GLN A 122 -1.28 -7.47 4.92
CA GLN A 122 -2.53 -7.01 4.33
C GLN A 122 -3.14 -5.80 5.06
N ASP A 123 -2.82 -5.59 6.33
CA ASP A 123 -3.33 -4.45 7.10
C ASP A 123 -2.63 -3.16 6.67
N ASP A 124 -1.34 -3.26 6.33
CA ASP A 124 -0.57 -2.17 5.77
C ASP A 124 -0.92 -1.98 4.30
N ASN A 125 -0.85 -3.05 3.50
CA ASN A 125 -1.01 -3.07 2.05
C ASN A 125 -2.03 -4.16 1.66
N PRO A 126 -3.32 -3.81 1.47
CA PRO A 126 -4.41 -4.79 1.28
C PRO A 126 -4.20 -5.81 0.16
N GLU A 127 -3.42 -5.50 -0.86
CA GLU A 127 -3.08 -6.44 -1.93
C GLU A 127 -2.22 -7.62 -1.45
N LEU A 128 -1.48 -7.48 -0.36
CA LEU A 128 -0.67 -8.58 0.19
C LEU A 128 -1.53 -9.73 0.71
N GLY A 129 -2.80 -9.49 1.03
CA GLY A 129 -3.77 -10.53 1.41
C GLY A 129 -4.54 -11.15 0.26
N LYS A 130 -4.23 -10.80 -1.00
CA LYS A 130 -5.02 -11.20 -2.18
C LYS A 130 -4.16 -11.88 -3.24
N TYR A 131 -4.73 -12.88 -3.91
CA TYR A 131 -4.11 -13.50 -5.08
C TYR A 131 -4.37 -12.70 -6.36
N GLU A 132 -5.59 -12.17 -6.53
CA GLU A 132 -6.02 -11.44 -7.74
C GLU A 132 -6.39 -9.98 -7.46
N LEU A 133 -6.18 -9.12 -8.46
CA LEU A 133 -6.70 -7.76 -8.52
C LEU A 133 -8.22 -7.83 -8.74
N GLN A 134 -8.97 -7.73 -7.65
CA GLN A 134 -10.43 -7.72 -7.70
C GLN A 134 -10.94 -6.57 -8.57
N LEU A 135 -11.93 -6.84 -9.45
CA LEU A 135 -12.57 -5.85 -10.32
C LEU A 135 -11.64 -5.24 -11.38
N SER A 136 -10.54 -5.89 -11.78
CA SER A 136 -9.70 -5.42 -12.90
C SER A 136 -10.32 -5.62 -14.28
N GLY A 137 -11.40 -6.40 -14.37
CA GLY A 137 -11.98 -6.85 -15.64
C GLY A 137 -11.23 -8.04 -16.27
N SER A 138 -10.18 -8.54 -15.60
CA SER A 138 -9.35 -9.68 -15.98
C SER A 138 -8.97 -10.52 -14.74
N THR A 139 -8.27 -11.65 -14.94
CA THR A 139 -7.66 -12.45 -13.87
C THR A 139 -6.21 -11.98 -13.64
N ASP A 140 -6.04 -10.72 -13.25
CA ASP A 140 -4.71 -10.17 -13.00
C ASP A 140 -4.22 -10.59 -11.60
N VAL A 141 -3.07 -11.23 -11.53
CA VAL A 141 -2.50 -11.70 -10.25
C VAL A 141 -1.74 -10.56 -9.55
N ILE A 142 -1.83 -10.49 -8.22
CA ILE A 142 -1.00 -9.58 -7.42
C ILE A 142 0.47 -9.97 -7.58
N ALA A 143 1.24 -9.06 -8.16
CA ALA A 143 2.65 -9.25 -8.51
C ALA A 143 3.54 -8.08 -8.06
N ALA A 144 3.00 -7.13 -7.30
CA ALA A 144 3.75 -5.98 -6.82
C ALA A 144 3.09 -5.31 -5.59
N THR A 145 3.91 -4.69 -4.75
CA THR A 145 3.46 -3.84 -3.63
C THR A 145 4.39 -2.64 -3.48
N THR A 146 3.96 -1.62 -2.75
CA THR A 146 4.73 -0.41 -2.49
C THR A 146 4.94 -0.25 -0.98
N THR A 147 6.16 0.06 -0.57
CA THR A 147 6.48 0.44 0.82
C THR A 147 6.85 1.91 0.86
N ASP A 148 6.25 2.66 1.77
CA ASP A 148 6.47 4.09 1.98
C ASP A 148 6.96 4.40 3.41
N GLY A 149 7.14 5.69 3.73
CA GLY A 149 7.66 6.13 5.03
C GLY A 149 9.11 5.73 5.29
N LEU A 150 9.84 5.35 4.26
CA LEU A 150 11.26 5.04 4.33
C LEU A 150 12.07 6.33 4.44
N SER A 151 13.26 6.30 5.03
CA SER A 151 14.19 7.43 5.02
C SER A 151 14.90 7.60 3.66
N ALA A 152 15.10 8.85 3.24
CA ALA A 152 15.86 9.21 2.05
C ALA A 152 17.35 8.83 2.13
N GLY A 153 17.94 8.53 0.98
CA GLY A 153 19.37 8.26 0.81
C GLY A 153 19.87 7.00 1.51
N LYS A 154 19.02 5.99 1.66
CA LYS A 154 19.28 4.79 2.47
C LYS A 154 19.14 3.52 1.67
N GLU A 155 20.03 2.56 1.93
CA GLU A 155 19.89 1.21 1.43
C GLU A 155 18.87 0.44 2.29
N TYR A 156 17.91 -0.19 1.64
CA TYR A 156 16.97 -1.12 2.22
C TYR A 156 17.13 -2.49 1.58
N ARG A 157 16.96 -3.52 2.40
CA ARG A 157 16.88 -4.91 2.00
C ARG A 157 15.49 -5.39 2.25
N ALA A 158 14.97 -6.18 1.33
CA ALA A 158 13.63 -6.71 1.41
C ALA A 158 13.61 -8.22 1.16
N ARG A 159 12.67 -8.92 1.76
CA ARG A 159 12.40 -10.33 1.50
C ARG A 159 10.90 -10.55 1.49
N LEU A 160 10.40 -11.26 0.47
CA LEU A 160 9.00 -11.66 0.40
C LEU A 160 8.84 -13.05 1.02
N LEU A 161 7.88 -13.16 1.94
CA LEU A 161 7.41 -14.42 2.50
C LEU A 161 6.05 -14.72 1.89
N VAL A 162 5.85 -15.97 1.47
CA VAL A 162 4.59 -16.41 0.85
C VAL A 162 4.05 -17.58 1.65
N TYR A 163 2.84 -17.41 2.16
CA TYR A 163 2.15 -18.43 2.94
C TYR A 163 1.14 -19.12 2.03
N ASP A 164 1.19 -20.45 2.02
CA ASP A 164 0.29 -21.27 1.22
C ASP A 164 -0.79 -21.98 2.06
N ALA A 165 -1.77 -22.55 1.38
CA ALA A 165 -2.90 -23.23 2.00
C ALA A 165 -2.51 -24.54 2.73
N ALA A 166 -1.32 -25.09 2.41
CA ALA A 166 -0.74 -26.21 3.13
C ALA A 166 -0.09 -25.79 4.46
N GLY A 167 0.06 -24.49 4.71
CA GLY A 167 0.74 -23.92 5.86
C GLY A 167 2.27 -23.87 5.70
N CYS A 168 2.78 -24.08 4.49
CA CYS A 168 4.18 -23.85 4.19
C CYS A 168 4.47 -22.34 4.04
N VAL A 169 5.73 -21.98 4.23
CA VAL A 169 6.23 -20.63 3.96
C VAL A 169 7.37 -20.72 2.95
N PHE A 170 7.16 -20.15 1.77
CA PHE A 170 8.23 -19.88 0.81
C PHE A 170 8.88 -18.53 1.11
N GLU A 171 10.18 -18.43 0.86
CA GLU A 171 10.94 -17.19 1.02
C GLU A 171 11.80 -16.93 -0.21
N THR A 172 11.81 -15.68 -0.66
CA THR A 172 12.72 -15.24 -1.72
C THR A 172 14.12 -15.03 -1.17
N ASP A 173 15.11 -14.96 -2.07
CA ASP A 173 16.36 -14.28 -1.74
C ASP A 173 16.10 -12.79 -1.43
N PRO A 174 16.97 -12.14 -0.64
CA PRO A 174 16.85 -10.70 -0.38
C PRO A 174 17.01 -9.87 -1.66
N ALA A 175 16.12 -8.90 -1.86
CA ALA A 175 16.27 -7.83 -2.84
C ALA A 175 16.83 -6.58 -2.15
N VAL A 176 17.49 -5.71 -2.91
CA VAL A 176 18.07 -4.45 -2.40
C VAL A 176 17.48 -3.27 -3.15
N ALA A 177 17.22 -2.18 -2.44
CA ALA A 177 16.85 -0.88 -2.98
C ALA A 177 17.66 0.22 -2.31
N LEU A 178 17.92 1.31 -3.02
CA LEU A 178 18.58 2.50 -2.48
C LEU A 178 17.64 3.67 -2.71
N THR A 179 17.03 4.21 -1.66
CA THR A 179 16.12 5.35 -1.79
C THR A 179 16.86 6.59 -2.29
N GLY A 180 16.14 7.44 -3.03
CA GLY A 180 16.65 8.70 -3.55
C GLY A 180 17.07 9.66 -2.43
N GLN A 181 17.88 10.68 -2.77
CA GLN A 181 18.15 11.78 -1.84
C GLN A 181 16.92 12.68 -1.71
N GLU A 182 16.84 13.45 -0.63
CA GLU A 182 15.81 14.49 -0.49
C GLU A 182 15.83 15.44 -1.70
N PRO A 183 14.66 15.78 -2.27
CA PRO A 183 14.59 16.71 -3.38
C PRO A 183 15.03 18.09 -2.89
N THR A 184 15.68 18.84 -3.76
CA THR A 184 16.10 20.22 -3.47
C THR A 184 15.19 21.24 -4.12
N PHE A 185 14.37 20.80 -5.06
CA PHE A 185 13.39 21.62 -5.77
C PHE A 185 11.99 21.03 -5.67
N SER A 186 10.99 21.92 -5.73
CA SER A 186 9.60 21.53 -5.77
C SER A 186 8.79 22.56 -6.57
N TYR A 187 7.75 22.08 -7.24
CA TYR A 187 6.75 22.90 -7.92
C TYR A 187 5.35 22.37 -7.56
N ALA A 188 4.48 23.25 -7.05
CA ALA A 188 3.11 22.88 -6.71
C ALA A 188 2.25 22.82 -7.97
N LEU A 189 1.63 21.66 -8.22
CA LEU A 189 0.59 21.51 -9.24
C LEU A 189 -0.78 21.93 -8.71
N PHE A 190 -0.95 21.92 -7.39
CA PHE A 190 -2.15 22.36 -6.68
C PHE A 190 -1.76 22.87 -5.30
N ASP A 191 -2.06 24.15 -5.04
CA ASP A 191 -1.92 24.84 -3.75
C ASP A 191 -2.84 26.08 -3.66
N ASP A 192 -2.84 26.71 -2.49
CA ASP A 192 -3.60 27.95 -2.19
C ASP A 192 -2.96 29.24 -2.72
N GLN A 193 -1.70 29.19 -3.17
CA GLN A 193 -0.89 30.39 -3.42
C GLN A 193 -0.93 30.88 -4.87
N GLY A 194 -1.60 30.17 -5.77
CA GLY A 194 -1.82 30.68 -7.12
C GLY A 194 -2.17 29.67 -8.19
N HIS A 195 -2.36 28.39 -7.85
CA HIS A 195 -2.54 27.33 -8.84
C HIS A 195 -3.81 26.47 -8.67
N PRO A 196 -5.03 27.06 -8.70
CA PRO A 196 -6.17 26.36 -9.26
C PRO A 196 -6.48 26.92 -10.65
N ASN A 197 -5.52 26.84 -11.58
CA ASN A 197 -5.87 27.01 -13.01
C ASN A 197 -6.72 25.84 -13.52
N GLY A 198 -6.73 24.73 -12.77
CA GLY A 198 -7.53 23.55 -13.08
C GLY A 198 -8.91 23.52 -12.42
N THR A 199 -9.73 22.60 -12.91
CA THR A 199 -11.03 22.23 -12.34
C THR A 199 -10.94 20.83 -11.76
N ALA A 200 -11.46 20.64 -10.55
CA ALA A 200 -11.56 19.32 -9.93
C ALA A 200 -12.39 18.35 -10.79
N ARG A 201 -11.98 17.09 -10.82
CA ARG A 201 -12.71 16.00 -11.49
C ARG A 201 -12.87 14.80 -10.57
N PRO A 202 -13.96 14.02 -10.70
CA PRO A 202 -15.13 14.24 -11.58
C PRO A 202 -15.95 15.49 -11.18
N PRO A 203 -17.06 15.85 -11.87
CA PRO A 203 -17.88 17.02 -11.49
C PRO A 203 -18.41 17.05 -10.05
N MET A 204 -18.43 15.91 -9.36
CA MET A 204 -18.78 15.84 -7.93
C MET A 204 -17.59 16.13 -7.00
N ALA A 205 -16.36 16.08 -7.52
CA ALA A 205 -15.19 16.52 -6.79
C ALA A 205 -15.12 18.06 -6.77
N SER A 206 -14.60 18.60 -5.68
CA SER A 206 -14.54 20.04 -5.47
C SER A 206 -13.34 20.42 -4.62
N VAL A 207 -12.84 21.64 -4.80
CA VAL A 207 -11.79 22.20 -3.94
C VAL A 207 -12.44 22.69 -2.65
N GLN A 208 -11.92 22.23 -1.53
CA GLN A 208 -12.36 22.54 -0.17
C GLN A 208 -11.28 23.34 0.56
N THR A 209 -11.67 24.15 1.54
CA THR A 209 -10.80 25.07 2.28
C THR A 209 -10.86 24.83 3.80
N ASP A 210 -11.23 23.62 4.24
CA ASP A 210 -11.29 23.28 5.67
C ASP A 210 -9.91 22.85 6.19
N PRO A 211 -9.18 23.71 6.93
CA PRO A 211 -7.83 23.43 7.38
C PRO A 211 -7.77 22.28 8.39
N THR A 212 -8.90 21.89 9.01
CA THR A 212 -8.92 20.77 9.96
C THR A 212 -8.94 19.41 9.28
N LYS A 213 -9.28 19.39 7.99
CA LYS A 213 -9.33 18.19 7.15
C LYS A 213 -8.22 18.12 6.11
N ALA A 214 -7.49 19.21 5.91
CA ALA A 214 -6.35 19.33 5.02
C ALA A 214 -5.09 18.63 5.57
N PHE A 215 -4.17 18.29 4.69
CA PHE A 215 -2.89 17.65 5.04
C PHE A 215 -1.92 18.65 5.69
N GLU A 216 -1.71 19.82 5.07
CA GLU A 216 -0.83 20.88 5.57
C GLU A 216 -1.60 22.17 5.97
N GLY A 217 -2.93 22.09 6.04
CA GLY A 217 -3.80 23.22 6.34
C GLY A 217 -4.25 24.03 5.12
N ASP A 218 -3.77 23.67 3.93
CA ASP A 218 -4.12 24.29 2.64
C ASP A 218 -5.45 23.72 2.07
N SER A 219 -5.91 24.24 0.92
CA SER A 219 -7.05 23.62 0.22
C SER A 219 -6.75 22.20 -0.23
N TYR A 220 -7.79 21.37 -0.25
CA TYR A 220 -7.72 19.99 -0.74
C TYR A 220 -8.83 19.71 -1.75
N ILE A 221 -8.60 18.75 -2.65
CA ILE A 221 -9.65 18.22 -3.53
C ILE A 221 -10.41 17.18 -2.73
N GLU A 222 -11.72 17.35 -2.57
CA GLU A 222 -12.61 16.36 -1.97
C GLU A 222 -13.53 15.76 -3.02
N TRP A 223 -13.56 14.43 -3.07
CA TRP A 223 -14.61 13.68 -3.74
C TRP A 223 -15.41 12.93 -2.68
N PRO A 224 -16.70 13.25 -2.49
CA PRO A 224 -17.51 12.71 -1.39
C PRO A 224 -18.00 11.27 -1.62
N GLY A 225 -17.59 10.64 -2.73
CA GLY A 225 -18.09 9.32 -3.11
C GLY A 225 -19.32 9.34 -4.00
N TRP A 226 -19.77 8.16 -4.39
CA TRP A 226 -21.07 7.97 -5.02
C TRP A 226 -22.17 8.07 -3.96
N PRO A 227 -23.26 8.80 -4.23
CA PRO A 227 -24.42 8.78 -3.35
C PRO A 227 -25.01 7.36 -3.30
N ASP A 228 -25.42 6.93 -2.11
CA ASP A 228 -26.20 5.69 -1.92
C ASP A 228 -27.66 5.93 -2.30
N ASP A 229 -27.91 6.10 -3.61
CA ASP A 229 -29.25 6.29 -4.17
C ASP A 229 -29.85 5.00 -4.76
N GLY A 230 -29.16 3.87 -4.57
CA GLY A 230 -29.54 2.56 -5.09
C GLY A 230 -29.31 2.37 -6.60
N SER A 231 -28.72 3.34 -7.31
CA SER A 231 -28.45 3.25 -8.76
C SER A 231 -27.11 2.59 -9.09
N VAL A 232 -26.16 2.59 -8.15
CA VAL A 232 -24.82 2.00 -8.29
C VAL A 232 -24.78 0.73 -7.44
N VAL A 233 -24.51 -0.43 -8.05
CA VAL A 233 -24.60 -1.73 -7.35
C VAL A 233 -23.23 -2.23 -6.86
N ASN A 234 -22.11 -1.75 -7.42
CA ASN A 234 -20.77 -2.29 -7.12
C ASN A 234 -19.64 -1.24 -7.18
N GLY A 235 -19.91 0.01 -6.79
CA GLY A 235 -18.97 1.09 -7.04
C GLY A 235 -18.79 1.38 -8.55
N ASN A 236 -18.07 2.44 -8.88
CA ASN A 236 -17.72 2.74 -10.28
C ASN A 236 -16.28 3.20 -10.37
N TRP A 237 -15.68 2.93 -11.53
CA TRP A 237 -14.40 3.50 -11.90
C TRP A 237 -14.52 5.02 -12.01
N GLU A 238 -13.67 5.75 -11.30
CA GLU A 238 -13.62 7.20 -11.42
C GLU A 238 -12.19 7.71 -11.19
N ASN A 239 -11.81 8.76 -11.90
CA ASN A 239 -10.52 9.42 -11.76
C ASN A 239 -10.69 10.73 -11.01
N ILE A 240 -10.09 10.81 -9.82
CA ILE A 240 -10.22 11.92 -8.89
C ILE A 240 -8.94 12.75 -8.95
N GLY A 241 -9.08 14.05 -9.20
CA GLY A 241 -7.92 14.94 -9.31
C GLY A 241 -8.29 16.29 -9.89
N MET A 242 -7.37 16.88 -10.65
CA MET A 242 -7.58 18.16 -11.32
C MET A 242 -7.21 18.11 -12.79
N TYR A 243 -8.04 18.74 -13.62
CA TYR A 243 -7.86 18.89 -15.06
C TYR A 243 -7.68 20.37 -15.43
N ALA A 244 -7.09 20.67 -16.59
CA ALA A 244 -6.83 22.02 -17.10
C ALA A 244 -5.82 22.85 -16.28
N ILE A 245 -4.84 22.21 -15.64
CA ILE A 245 -3.81 22.88 -14.81
C ILE A 245 -2.95 23.84 -15.64
N ALA A 246 -2.58 23.42 -16.86
CA ALA A 246 -1.90 24.23 -17.88
C ALA A 246 -0.55 24.83 -17.44
N THR A 247 0.40 24.00 -16.98
CA THR A 247 1.75 24.48 -16.60
C THR A 247 2.54 25.06 -17.80
N ASP A 248 3.46 25.99 -17.54
CA ASP A 248 4.51 26.42 -18.47
C ASP A 248 5.89 25.99 -17.94
N PRO A 249 6.41 24.83 -18.38
CA PRO A 249 7.69 24.27 -17.91
C PRO A 249 8.86 25.24 -17.92
N GLN A 250 8.90 26.15 -18.91
CA GLN A 250 10.03 27.06 -19.08
C GLN A 250 10.05 28.16 -18.01
N GLN A 251 8.87 28.51 -17.48
CA GLN A 251 8.72 29.48 -16.41
C GLN A 251 8.65 28.81 -15.04
N ASP A 252 7.94 27.69 -14.96
CA ASP A 252 7.56 27.03 -13.72
C ASP A 252 8.68 26.17 -13.13
N TYR A 253 9.46 25.48 -13.97
CA TYR A 253 10.52 24.57 -13.51
C TYR A 253 11.72 24.51 -14.48
N PRO A 254 12.49 25.61 -14.63
CA PRO A 254 13.57 25.70 -15.62
C PRO A 254 14.81 24.82 -15.33
N LEU A 255 14.96 24.32 -14.09
CA LEU A 255 16.09 23.47 -13.65
C LEU A 255 15.68 22.00 -13.45
N PHE A 256 14.70 21.55 -14.21
CA PHE A 256 14.08 20.24 -14.02
C PHE A 256 15.03 19.06 -14.33
N ASP A 257 15.34 18.26 -13.31
CA ASP A 257 16.04 16.97 -13.46
C ASP A 257 15.04 15.81 -13.48
N PHE A 258 14.68 15.39 -14.69
CA PHE A 258 13.73 14.29 -14.90
C PHE A 258 14.18 12.97 -14.25
N SER A 259 15.48 12.73 -14.12
CA SER A 259 16.00 11.42 -13.70
C SER A 259 15.68 11.11 -12.23
N ALA A 260 15.58 12.15 -11.40
CA ALA A 260 15.20 12.07 -10.00
C ALA A 260 13.77 12.56 -9.74
N ALA A 261 13.07 13.08 -10.76
CA ALA A 261 11.77 13.70 -10.57
C ALA A 261 10.65 12.70 -10.27
N TYR A 262 9.77 13.09 -9.33
CA TYR A 262 8.57 12.34 -8.99
C TYR A 262 7.38 13.28 -8.74
N LEU A 263 6.18 12.73 -8.91
CA LEU A 263 4.91 13.30 -8.46
C LEU A 263 4.69 12.88 -7.01
N GLU A 264 4.47 13.85 -6.13
CA GLU A 264 4.09 13.67 -4.73
C GLU A 264 2.64 14.10 -4.56
N LEU A 265 1.82 13.27 -3.91
CA LEU A 265 0.44 13.63 -3.50
C LEU A 265 0.18 13.12 -2.09
N ALA A 266 -0.48 13.91 -1.25
CA ALA A 266 -1.08 13.43 -0.02
C ALA A 266 -2.50 12.93 -0.33
N VAL A 267 -2.79 11.66 -0.03
CA VAL A 267 -4.08 11.03 -0.32
C VAL A 267 -4.69 10.49 0.97
N ALA A 268 -5.91 10.90 1.31
CA ALA A 268 -6.71 10.27 2.35
C ALA A 268 -7.93 9.60 1.71
N ILE A 269 -8.20 8.35 2.10
CA ILE A 269 -9.36 7.59 1.64
C ILE A 269 -10.10 7.10 2.87
N ASP A 270 -11.33 7.57 3.03
CA ASP A 270 -12.22 7.17 4.11
C ASP A 270 -13.19 6.12 3.59
N GLY A 271 -13.25 4.96 4.24
CA GLY A 271 -14.11 3.82 3.86
C GLY A 271 -13.35 2.52 3.64
N ALA A 272 -14.10 1.43 3.43
CA ALA A 272 -13.51 0.11 3.21
C ALA A 272 -13.22 -0.11 1.72
N PRO A 273 -11.97 -0.48 1.37
CA PRO A 273 -11.53 -0.53 -0.03
C PRO A 273 -12.27 -1.62 -0.77
N LEU A 274 -12.99 -1.24 -1.83
CA LEU A 274 -13.64 -2.20 -2.72
C LEU A 274 -12.63 -2.93 -3.62
N ALA A 275 -11.65 -2.20 -4.14
CA ALA A 275 -10.64 -2.72 -5.05
C ALA A 275 -9.24 -2.64 -4.43
N ALA A 276 -8.45 -3.70 -4.61
CA ALA A 276 -7.01 -3.71 -4.30
C ALA A 276 -6.18 -3.34 -5.53
N TRP A 277 -6.67 -2.39 -6.32
CA TRP A 277 -5.97 -1.85 -7.48
C TRP A 277 -6.53 -0.48 -7.87
N GLY A 278 -5.71 0.27 -8.58
CA GLY A 278 -5.98 1.58 -9.12
C GLY A 278 -4.88 2.02 -10.08
N GLU A 279 -4.96 3.26 -10.52
CA GLU A 279 -3.99 3.92 -11.39
C GLU A 279 -3.68 5.32 -10.83
N ALA A 280 -2.47 5.79 -11.07
CA ALA A 280 -2.17 7.22 -11.05
C ALA A 280 -2.02 7.70 -12.48
N ARG A 281 -2.63 8.83 -12.82
CA ARG A 281 -2.56 9.45 -14.14
C ARG A 281 -1.88 10.80 -14.09
N LEU A 282 -1.13 11.07 -15.14
CA LEU A 282 -0.61 12.39 -15.45
C LEU A 282 -0.87 12.61 -16.95
N ILE A 283 -1.60 13.66 -17.31
CA ILE A 283 -1.88 14.00 -18.72
C ILE A 283 -1.03 15.21 -19.08
N VAL A 284 -0.37 15.12 -20.22
CA VAL A 284 0.40 16.23 -20.80
C VAL A 284 -0.21 16.72 -22.11
N GLY A 285 -0.13 18.03 -22.33
CA GLY A 285 -0.71 18.75 -23.47
C GLY A 285 0.33 19.07 -24.54
N PRO A 286 -0.07 19.42 -25.77
CA PRO A 286 0.84 19.62 -26.90
C PRO A 286 1.84 20.76 -26.72
N SER A 287 1.51 21.76 -25.91
CA SER A 287 2.30 22.99 -25.78
C SER A 287 2.14 23.62 -24.40
N PRO A 288 3.12 24.42 -23.93
CA PRO A 288 3.03 25.18 -22.68
C PRO A 288 1.76 26.05 -22.64
N GLY A 289 1.09 26.09 -21.48
CA GLY A 289 -0.18 26.78 -21.26
C GLY A 289 -1.41 26.21 -22.00
N ASN A 290 -1.34 25.06 -22.70
CA ASN A 290 -2.48 24.48 -23.42
C ASN A 290 -2.82 23.05 -22.98
N CYS A 291 -4.10 22.80 -22.66
CA CYS A 291 -4.62 21.52 -22.17
C CYS A 291 -5.46 20.71 -23.16
N ASP A 292 -5.27 20.90 -24.47
CA ASP A 292 -5.80 19.98 -25.47
C ASP A 292 -5.22 18.57 -25.24
N PRO A 293 -6.04 17.57 -24.84
CA PRO A 293 -5.51 16.30 -24.37
C PRO A 293 -4.99 15.47 -25.53
N ILE A 294 -3.71 15.10 -25.49
CA ILE A 294 -3.11 14.22 -26.52
C ILE A 294 -2.52 12.95 -25.90
N THR A 295 -1.92 13.02 -24.72
CA THR A 295 -1.19 11.87 -24.17
C THR A 295 -1.52 11.63 -22.70
N VAL A 296 -2.24 10.53 -22.46
CA VAL A 296 -2.48 9.98 -21.13
C VAL A 296 -1.27 9.15 -20.74
N SER A 297 -0.69 9.47 -19.59
CA SER A 297 0.35 8.67 -18.97
C SER A 297 -0.14 8.09 -17.66
N SER A 298 0.21 6.84 -17.35
CA SER A 298 -0.31 6.17 -16.15
C SER A 298 0.70 5.23 -15.51
N ILE A 299 0.62 5.12 -14.18
CA ILE A 299 1.21 4.03 -13.41
C ILE A 299 0.07 3.09 -13.02
N TYR A 300 0.12 1.87 -13.53
CA TYR A 300 -0.85 0.80 -13.27
C TYR A 300 -0.14 -0.56 -13.24
N PRO A 301 -0.55 -1.49 -12.35
CA PRO A 301 -1.43 -1.28 -11.20
C PRO A 301 -0.72 -0.55 -10.05
N TYR A 302 -1.46 0.28 -9.33
CA TYR A 302 -1.04 0.92 -8.07
C TYR A 302 -2.15 0.76 -7.02
N VAL A 303 -1.81 0.56 -5.74
CA VAL A 303 -2.82 0.37 -4.68
C VAL A 303 -2.81 1.58 -3.76
N PHE A 304 -3.91 2.32 -3.75
CA PHE A 304 -4.12 3.40 -2.79
C PHE A 304 -4.76 2.83 -1.52
N ARG A 305 -4.12 3.13 -0.40
CA ARG A 305 -4.40 2.48 0.88
C ARG A 305 -5.38 3.35 1.68
N PRO A 306 -6.52 2.82 2.13
CA PRO A 306 -7.36 3.53 3.07
C PRO A 306 -6.66 3.62 4.41
N GLY A 307 -6.91 4.70 5.14
CA GLY A 307 -6.25 4.95 6.41
C GLY A 307 -7.00 5.98 7.23
N ALA A 308 -6.60 6.14 8.50
CA ALA A 308 -7.20 7.12 9.41
C ALA A 308 -6.88 8.58 9.03
N GLY A 309 -6.08 8.79 7.98
CA GLY A 309 -5.63 10.10 7.52
C GLY A 309 -4.91 10.01 6.19
N TYR A 310 -4.12 11.04 5.89
CA TYR A 310 -3.35 11.11 4.65
C TYR A 310 -2.17 10.16 4.65
N VAL A 311 -1.95 9.56 3.48
CA VAL A 311 -0.74 8.84 3.10
C VAL A 311 -0.06 9.65 1.99
N VAL A 312 1.24 9.89 2.13
CA VAL A 312 2.03 10.54 1.08
C VAL A 312 2.43 9.50 0.04
N VAL A 313 2.05 9.74 -1.20
CA VAL A 313 2.31 8.90 -2.36
C VAL A 313 3.36 9.57 -3.22
N GLU A 314 4.48 8.88 -3.45
CA GLU A 314 5.55 9.34 -4.35
C GLU A 314 5.64 8.42 -5.57
N LEU A 315 5.62 9.02 -6.76
CA LEU A 315 5.53 8.31 -8.04
C LEU A 315 6.57 8.85 -9.03
N PRO A 316 7.64 8.10 -9.35
CA PRO A 316 8.67 8.58 -10.26
C PRO A 316 8.09 8.85 -11.65
N LEU A 317 8.40 10.02 -12.22
CA LEU A 317 7.83 10.43 -13.51
C LEU A 317 8.24 9.50 -14.65
N SER A 318 9.42 8.89 -14.55
CA SER A 318 9.94 7.87 -15.47
C SER A 318 9.12 6.57 -15.52
N GLN A 319 8.17 6.39 -14.60
CA GLN A 319 7.31 5.20 -14.52
C GLN A 319 5.94 5.43 -15.16
N PHE A 320 5.56 6.68 -15.46
CA PHE A 320 4.33 6.96 -16.16
C PHE A 320 4.42 6.47 -17.61
N GLY A 321 3.74 5.37 -17.91
CA GLY A 321 3.70 4.75 -19.23
C GLY A 321 2.72 5.45 -20.15
N LEU A 322 3.06 5.55 -21.43
CA LEU A 322 2.22 6.04 -22.52
C LEU A 322 1.86 4.87 -23.42
N SER A 323 0.81 5.01 -24.24
CA SER A 323 0.52 4.02 -25.30
C SER A 323 1.66 3.85 -26.29
N THR A 324 2.52 4.86 -26.44
CA THR A 324 3.66 4.91 -27.36
C THR A 324 5.03 4.75 -26.70
N GLY A 325 5.10 4.61 -25.37
CA GLY A 325 6.37 4.60 -24.65
C GLY A 325 6.25 4.98 -23.19
N LYS A 326 7.11 5.88 -22.73
CA LYS A 326 7.11 6.42 -21.36
C LYS A 326 7.20 7.93 -21.43
N LEU A 327 6.70 8.60 -20.38
CA LEU A 327 6.99 10.01 -20.17
C LEU A 327 8.51 10.19 -20.10
N ASP A 328 9.02 11.24 -20.74
CA ASP A 328 10.43 11.57 -20.75
C ASP A 328 10.67 13.06 -20.45
N ALA A 329 11.95 13.41 -20.32
CA ALA A 329 12.38 14.75 -20.00
C ALA A 329 12.01 15.77 -21.08
N ASP A 330 12.01 15.38 -22.36
CA ASP A 330 11.74 16.29 -23.47
C ASP A 330 10.26 16.61 -23.55
N MET A 331 9.38 15.65 -23.24
CA MET A 331 7.96 15.89 -23.08
C MET A 331 7.72 16.93 -21.99
N LEU A 332 8.17 16.70 -20.76
CA LEU A 332 7.91 17.64 -19.64
C LEU A 332 8.55 19.02 -19.80
N LYS A 333 9.60 19.17 -20.62
CA LYS A 333 10.20 20.47 -20.95
C LYS A 333 9.42 21.26 -22.00
N ASN A 334 8.68 20.57 -22.87
CA ASN A 334 8.02 21.17 -24.02
C ASN A 334 6.49 21.09 -23.97
N GLN A 335 5.93 20.43 -22.96
CA GLN A 335 4.51 20.16 -22.81
C GLN A 335 4.02 20.59 -21.44
N SER A 336 2.79 21.10 -21.39
CA SER A 336 2.11 21.36 -20.12
C SER A 336 1.71 20.07 -19.43
N ILE A 337 1.77 20.06 -18.11
CA ILE A 337 0.95 19.15 -17.31
C ILE A 337 -0.47 19.72 -17.29
N CYS A 338 -1.42 18.89 -17.70
CA CYS A 338 -2.81 19.26 -17.91
C CYS A 338 -3.73 18.61 -16.89
N GLU A 339 -3.38 17.41 -16.44
CA GLU A 339 -4.16 16.68 -15.44
C GLU A 339 -3.21 15.88 -14.55
N PHE A 340 -3.55 15.79 -13.27
CA PHE A 340 -3.20 14.65 -12.45
C PHE A 340 -4.49 14.05 -11.91
N SER A 341 -4.52 12.72 -11.77
CA SER A 341 -5.63 12.05 -11.11
C SER A 341 -5.20 10.71 -10.53
N ILE A 342 -5.94 10.24 -9.52
CA ILE A 342 -5.87 8.87 -9.04
C ILE A 342 -7.21 8.18 -9.35
N GLY A 343 -7.15 6.95 -9.82
CA GLY A 343 -8.34 6.22 -10.24
C GLY A 343 -8.41 4.83 -9.67
N ARG A 344 -9.59 4.41 -9.24
CA ARG A 344 -9.93 3.01 -8.97
C ARG A 344 -11.43 2.79 -9.05
N ASN A 345 -11.88 1.55 -8.83
CA ASN A 345 -13.27 1.29 -8.48
C ASN A 345 -13.50 1.69 -7.02
N TRP A 346 -14.26 2.76 -6.82
CA TRP A 346 -14.56 3.29 -5.50
C TRP A 346 -15.85 2.71 -4.95
N ALA A 347 -15.86 2.28 -3.69
CA ALA A 347 -17.08 1.78 -3.05
C ALA A 347 -18.09 2.91 -2.80
N ILE A 348 -19.37 2.52 -2.65
CA ILE A 348 -20.41 3.46 -2.23
C ILE A 348 -20.06 3.98 -0.82
N GLY A 349 -20.16 5.29 -0.64
CA GLY A 349 -19.81 5.94 0.63
C GLY A 349 -18.31 6.09 0.91
N GLU A 350 -17.42 5.65 0.01
CA GLU A 350 -16.00 6.03 0.12
C GLU A 350 -15.82 7.49 -0.26
N SER A 351 -15.10 8.25 0.55
CA SER A 351 -14.65 9.60 0.19
C SER A 351 -13.14 9.65 0.02
N VAL A 352 -12.70 10.54 -0.86
CA VAL A 352 -11.29 10.72 -1.20
C VAL A 352 -10.92 12.17 -1.04
N ARG A 353 -9.78 12.42 -0.40
CA ARG A 353 -9.17 13.74 -0.31
C ARG A 353 -7.76 13.69 -0.91
N ILE A 354 -7.44 14.65 -1.75
CA ILE A 354 -6.12 14.80 -2.38
C ILE A 354 -5.60 16.20 -2.08
N ASP A 355 -4.37 16.28 -1.59
CA ASP A 355 -3.73 17.50 -1.14
C ASP A 355 -2.22 17.46 -1.47
N GLY A 356 -1.52 18.58 -1.32
CA GLY A 356 -0.06 18.67 -1.40
C GLY A 356 0.53 18.22 -2.72
N VAL A 357 -0.17 18.43 -3.83
CA VAL A 357 0.22 17.84 -5.12
C VAL A 357 1.38 18.62 -5.73
N ARG A 358 2.54 17.97 -5.80
CA ARG A 358 3.81 18.63 -6.15
C ARG A 358 4.62 17.75 -7.10
N LEU A 359 5.38 18.40 -7.99
CA LEU A 359 6.57 17.80 -8.59
C LEU A 359 7.77 18.07 -7.68
N ARG A 360 8.64 17.08 -7.51
CA ARG A 360 9.87 17.21 -6.70
C ARG A 360 11.05 16.58 -7.42
N TRP A 361 12.24 17.18 -7.33
CA TRP A 361 13.49 16.69 -7.93
C TRP A 361 14.76 17.25 -7.28
#